data_AF-A0A4Y2HKI5-F1
#
_entry.id   AF-A0A4Y2HKI5-F1
#
_cell.length_a   1.000
_cell.length_b   1.000
_cell.length_c   1.000
_cell.angle_alpha   90.00
_cell.angle_beta   90.00
_cell.angle_gamma   90.00
#
_symmetry.space_group_name_H-M   'P 1'
#
loop_
_entity.id
_entity.type
_entity.pdbx_description
1 polymer ?
#
loop_
_entity_poly.entity_id
_entity_poly.type
_entity_poly.pdbx_seq_one_letter_code
_entity_poly.pdbx_strand_id
1 'polypeptide(L)'
;MLRKTFLFVLILVIVAEFANAASECEQRREEAERKERKGMVGVMKYRCEEDGSFKKIQCHASTGLCYCVNPQTGEKTSDKSRDADMSCD
;
A
#
# COMPACT_ATOMS: atom_id res chain seq x y z
N MET A 1 -32.18 -27.85 5.98
CA MET A 1 -30.74 -28.11 5.76
C MET A 1 -30.20 -27.24 4.62
N LEU A 2 -30.63 -27.43 3.37
CA LEU A 2 -30.14 -26.74 2.17
C LEU A 2 -30.13 -25.19 2.22
N ARG A 3 -31.17 -24.58 2.81
CA ARG A 3 -31.32 -23.12 2.91
C ARG A 3 -30.35 -22.46 3.89
N LYS A 4 -29.92 -23.21 4.94
CA LYS A 4 -28.90 -22.75 5.90
C LYS A 4 -27.49 -22.96 5.33
N THR A 5 -27.22 -24.08 4.67
CA THR A 5 -25.94 -24.30 3.98
C THR A 5 -25.72 -23.31 2.85
N PHE A 6 -26.74 -22.97 2.07
CA PHE A 6 -26.63 -21.96 1.00
C PHE A 6 -26.29 -20.56 1.53
N LEU A 7 -26.90 -20.15 2.65
CA LEU A 7 -26.57 -18.89 3.32
C LEU A 7 -25.14 -18.90 3.88
N PHE A 8 -24.69 -20.00 4.48
CA PHE A 8 -23.31 -20.12 4.94
C PHE A 8 -22.30 -20.05 3.79
N VAL A 9 -22.56 -20.73 2.68
CA VAL A 9 -21.71 -20.67 1.48
C VAL A 9 -21.70 -19.25 0.90
N LEU A 10 -22.85 -18.58 0.80
CA LEU A 10 -22.92 -17.18 0.40
C LEU A 10 -22.10 -16.27 1.32
N ILE A 11 -22.24 -16.41 2.64
CA ILE A 11 -21.46 -15.63 3.61
C ILE A 11 -19.96 -15.88 3.45
N LEU A 12 -19.53 -17.13 3.29
CA LEU A 12 -18.12 -17.48 3.09
C LEU A 12 -17.56 -16.92 1.78
N VAL A 13 -18.34 -16.96 0.68
CA VAL A 13 -17.95 -16.38 -0.60
C VAL A 13 -17.84 -14.86 -0.50
N ILE A 14 -18.82 -14.19 0.14
CA ILE A 14 -18.81 -12.75 0.37
C ILE A 14 -17.59 -12.36 1.22
N VAL A 15 -17.32 -13.06 2.33
CA VAL A 15 -16.15 -12.79 3.19
C VAL A 15 -14.84 -13.00 2.44
N ALA A 16 -14.75 -14.01 1.57
CA ALA A 16 -13.56 -14.26 0.75
C ALA A 16 -13.30 -13.16 -0.30
N GLU A 17 -14.34 -12.57 -0.88
CA GLU A 17 -14.21 -11.43 -1.80
C GLU A 17 -13.68 -10.17 -1.08
N PHE A 18 -14.18 -9.89 0.14
CA PHE A 18 -13.71 -8.76 0.94
C PHE A 18 -12.30 -8.96 1.51
N ALA A 19 -11.87 -10.20 1.75
CA ALA A 19 -10.52 -10.50 2.26
C ALA A 19 -9.41 -10.38 1.19
N ASN A 20 -9.76 -10.39 -0.10
CA ASN A 20 -8.80 -10.48 -1.21
C ASN A 20 -8.51 -9.16 -1.93
N ALA A 21 -9.10 -8.04 -1.49
CA ALA A 21 -8.82 -6.75 -2.10
C ALA A 21 -7.49 -6.18 -1.57
N ALA A 22 -6.42 -6.27 -2.37
CA ALA A 22 -5.16 -5.59 -2.08
C ALA A 22 -5.40 -4.07 -1.98
N SER A 23 -4.85 -3.44 -0.96
CA SER A 23 -4.98 -1.99 -0.76
C SER A 23 -4.30 -1.20 -1.88
N GLU A 24 -4.66 0.08 -2.04
CA GLU A 24 -4.02 0.94 -3.05
C GLU A 24 -2.51 1.04 -2.84
N CYS A 25 -2.05 1.11 -1.58
CA CYS A 25 -0.63 1.14 -1.27
C CYS A 25 0.07 -0.14 -1.73
N GLU A 26 -0.52 -1.30 -1.45
CA GLU A 26 0.04 -2.60 -1.84
C GLU A 26 0.09 -2.78 -3.35
N GLN A 27 -0.96 -2.37 -4.07
CA GLN A 27 -0.98 -2.37 -5.53
C GLN A 27 0.16 -1.53 -6.12
N ARG A 28 0.39 -0.32 -5.59
CA ARG A 28 1.49 0.56 -6.04
C ARG A 28 2.86 0.00 -5.69
N ARG A 29 2.99 -0.67 -4.53
CA ARG A 29 4.22 -1.38 -4.13
C ARG A 29 4.52 -2.54 -5.09
N GLU A 30 3.53 -3.36 -5.43
CA GLU A 30 3.70 -4.46 -6.37
C GLU A 30 4.04 -3.97 -7.78
N GLU A 31 3.40 -2.88 -8.24
CA GLU A 31 3.72 -2.29 -9.54
C GLU A 31 5.18 -1.80 -9.58
N ALA A 32 5.66 -1.19 -8.49
CA ALA A 32 7.04 -0.76 -8.36
C ALA A 32 8.00 -1.96 -8.44
N GLU A 33 7.71 -3.05 -7.72
CA GLU A 33 8.50 -4.28 -7.77
C GLU A 33 8.50 -4.91 -9.15
N ARG A 34 7.36 -4.89 -9.85
CA ARG A 34 7.28 -5.38 -11.22
C ARG A 34 8.15 -4.56 -12.16
N LYS A 35 8.24 -3.25 -11.96
CA LYS A 35 9.16 -2.37 -12.72
C LYS A 35 10.62 -2.68 -12.38
N GLU A 36 10.94 -2.87 -11.11
CA GLU A 36 12.28 -3.30 -10.67
C GLU A 36 12.69 -4.64 -11.29
N ARG A 37 11.81 -5.66 -11.28
CA ARG A 37 12.04 -6.97 -11.93
C ARG A 37 12.26 -6.86 -13.44
N LYS A 38 11.77 -5.80 -14.08
CA LYS A 38 12.02 -5.49 -15.49
C LYS A 38 13.30 -4.68 -15.72
N GLY A 39 14.12 -4.50 -14.68
CA GLY A 39 15.40 -3.79 -14.76
C GLY A 39 15.29 -2.27 -14.61
N MET A 40 14.12 -1.73 -14.27
CA MET A 40 13.99 -0.31 -13.98
C MET A 40 14.63 0.02 -12.64
N VAL A 41 15.69 0.83 -12.65
CA VAL A 41 16.43 1.22 -11.44
C VAL A 41 15.84 2.51 -10.86
N GLY A 42 15.81 2.61 -9.53
CA GLY A 42 15.36 3.81 -8.83
C GLY A 42 13.84 4.00 -8.90
N VAL A 43 13.08 2.91 -8.96
CA VAL A 43 11.62 2.97 -8.86
C VAL A 43 11.22 3.28 -7.41
N MET A 44 10.22 4.14 -7.23
CA MET A 44 9.65 4.40 -5.91
C MET A 44 8.83 3.19 -5.44
N LYS A 45 9.31 2.50 -4.40
CA LYS A 45 8.58 1.44 -3.71
C LYS A 45 7.82 2.02 -2.52
N TYR A 46 6.49 2.06 -2.60
CA TYR A 46 5.64 2.56 -1.52
C TYR A 46 5.72 1.66 -0.28
N ARG A 47 5.79 2.27 0.90
CA ARG A 47 5.67 1.55 2.18
C ARG A 47 4.26 1.65 2.70
N CYS A 48 3.74 0.52 3.14
CA CYS A 48 2.38 0.36 3.62
C CYS A 48 2.41 -0.09 5.08
N GLU A 49 1.43 0.34 5.86
CA GLU A 49 1.14 -0.21 7.18
C GLU A 49 0.40 -1.55 7.05
N GLU A 50 0.23 -2.28 8.16
CA GLU A 50 -0.43 -3.60 8.18
C GLU A 50 -1.91 -3.54 7.79
N ASP A 51 -2.55 -2.39 7.98
CA ASP A 51 -3.95 -2.14 7.59
C ASP A 51 -4.12 -1.79 6.09
N GLY A 52 -3.01 -1.77 5.33
CA GLY A 52 -2.99 -1.43 3.91
C GLY A 52 -2.93 0.07 3.61
N SER A 53 -2.96 0.94 4.64
CA SER A 53 -2.76 2.38 4.45
C SER A 53 -1.31 2.70 4.06
N PHE A 54 -1.09 3.88 3.47
CA PHE A 54 0.25 4.37 3.20
C PHE A 54 0.93 4.79 4.50
N LYS A 55 2.16 4.32 4.71
CA LYS A 55 3.02 4.84 5.78
C LYS A 55 3.20 6.35 5.58
N LYS A 56 2.93 7.13 6.63
CA LYS A 56 2.90 8.61 6.58
C LYS A 56 4.20 9.21 6.03
N ILE A 57 5.34 8.59 6.32
CA ILE A 57 6.65 8.93 5.74
C ILE A 57 7.00 7.93 4.62
N GLN A 58 7.26 8.44 3.43
CA GLN A 58 7.76 7.66 2.29
C GLN A 58 9.19 8.07 1.95
N CYS A 59 10.08 7.12 1.67
CA CYS A 59 11.47 7.39 1.31
C CYS A 59 11.85 6.67 0.03
N HIS A 60 12.55 7.39 -0.84
CA HIS A 60 13.05 6.89 -2.10
C HIS A 60 14.44 6.28 -1.89
N ALA A 61 14.53 4.94 -1.87
CA ALA A 61 15.74 4.22 -1.50
C ALA A 61 17.00 4.63 -2.30
N SER A 62 16.87 4.94 -3.59
CA SER A 62 18.03 5.32 -4.41
C SER A 62 18.54 6.75 -4.19
N THR A 63 17.71 7.66 -3.69
CA THR A 63 18.10 9.08 -3.47
C THR A 63 18.26 9.42 -2.00
N GLY A 64 17.73 8.58 -1.10
CA GLY A 64 17.67 8.85 0.33
C GLY A 64 16.71 9.99 0.70
N LEU A 65 15.91 10.48 -0.25
CA LEU A 65 14.94 11.54 0.00
C LEU A 65 13.62 10.96 0.48
N CYS A 66 13.15 11.49 1.61
CA CYS A 66 11.90 11.17 2.26
C CYS A 66 10.91 12.34 2.11
N TYR A 67 9.61 12.06 2.22
CA TYR A 67 8.53 13.05 2.21
C TYR A 67 7.28 12.47 2.90
N CYS A 68 6.41 13.35 3.40
CA CYS A 68 5.13 12.99 3.97
C CYS A 68 4.09 12.72 2.89
N VAL A 69 3.19 11.79 3.17
CA VAL A 69 2.00 11.51 2.35
C VAL A 69 0.75 11.42 3.20
N ASN A 70 -0.41 11.63 2.56
CA ASN A 70 -1.71 11.29 3.12
C ASN A 70 -1.81 9.75 3.28
N PRO A 71 -2.13 9.22 4.47
CA PRO A 71 -2.19 7.76 4.69
C PRO A 71 -3.25 7.03 3.85
N GLN A 72 -4.31 7.72 3.43
CA GLN A 72 -5.41 7.13 2.67
C GLN A 72 -5.16 7.17 1.16
N THR A 73 -4.60 8.28 0.64
CA THR A 73 -4.46 8.49 -0.82
C THR A 73 -3.02 8.34 -1.31
N GLY A 74 -2.03 8.38 -0.42
CA GLY A 74 -0.61 8.39 -0.78
C GLY A 74 -0.15 9.67 -1.49
N GLU A 75 -0.96 10.74 -1.47
CA GLU A 75 -0.62 12.05 -2.02
C GLU A 75 0.45 12.74 -1.17
N LYS A 76 1.46 13.35 -1.81
CA LYS A 76 2.56 14.05 -1.15
C LYS A 76 2.04 15.32 -0.44
N THR A 77 2.37 15.50 0.83
CA THR A 77 1.93 16.65 1.65
C THR A 77 3.06 17.54 2.16
N SER A 78 4.33 17.14 2.03
CA SER A 78 5.49 17.92 2.48
C SER A 78 6.58 17.97 1.43
N ASP A 79 7.54 18.89 1.57
CA ASP A 79 8.77 18.84 0.78
C ASP A 79 9.66 17.64 1.10
N LYS A 80 10.61 17.37 0.20
CA LYS A 80 11.55 16.27 0.34
C LYS A 80 12.67 16.65 1.33
N SER A 81 12.99 15.75 2.24
CA SER A 81 14.11 15.89 3.19
C SER A 81 14.93 14.59 3.25
N ARG A 82 16.19 14.66 3.71
CA ARG A 82 16.99 13.46 4.02
C ARG A 82 16.74 12.92 5.42
N ASP A 83 15.90 13.60 6.20
CA ASP A 83 15.47 13.12 7.50
C ASP A 83 14.41 12.02 7.34
N ALA A 84 14.76 10.81 7.78
CA ALA A 84 13.87 9.65 7.73
C ALA A 84 12.87 9.61 8.89
N ASP A 85 13.06 10.45 9.91
CA ASP A 85 12.21 10.59 11.10
C ASP A 85 11.47 11.94 11.11
N MET A 86 11.24 12.51 9.92
CA MET A 86 10.57 13.80 9.82
C MET A 86 9.15 13.74 10.43
N SER A 87 8.79 14.78 11.18
CA SER A 87 7.42 14.94 11.65
C SER A 87 6.52 15.25 10.46
N CYS A 88 5.43 14.49 10.33
CA CYS A 88 4.36 14.75 9.38
C CYS A 88 3.13 15.22 10.14
N ASP A 89 2.63 16.41 9.81
CA ASP A 89 1.40 16.99 10.38
C ASP A 89 0.17 16.12 10.11
#